data_AF-B2W732-F1
#
_entry.id   AF-B2W732-F1
#
_cell.length_a   1.000
_cell.length_b   1.000
_cell.length_c   1.000
_cell.angle_alpha   90.00
_cell.angle_beta   90.00
_cell.angle_gamma   90.00
#
_symmetry.space_group_name_H-M   'P 1'
#
loop_
_entity.id
_entity.type
_entity.pdbx_description
1 polymer ?
#
loop_
_entity_poly.entity_id
_entity_poly.type
_entity_poly.pdbx_seq_one_letter_code
_entity_poly.pdbx_strand_id
1 'polypeptide(L)'
;MLASLSSGGGELSFLGLTHYYGHFALASWGSGTGGAGLVGAGAYAIATNTLGITPRTSLLVFSFLPLIMVLSFFFILPLGPLRAGSKEAGYEAIDDEEVEIDADEDEQTQAREHDDLLATSMHSTSGRSFTPASTKPANGALSSFRANLNRARGLFFPYMLPLLLVYIAEYTINQGVAPTLLFPLESSPFDEYRSFYSTYNAIYQVGVFISRSSTPFIRIHHLYVPSFLQVANLILLALHAMFDFIPSYYIVCVVIFWEGLLGGLVYVSTFAEITDNVPKEDREFSLGATSVSDSAGICIAGFLGMVVEVSLCRWQVDHGRNYCKLQ
;
A
#
# COMPACT_ATOMS: atom_id res chain seq x y z
N MET A 1 -16.61 3.05 5.15
CA MET A 1 -15.85 3.88 6.11
C MET A 1 -15.13 3.05 7.17
N LEU A 2 -15.81 2.35 8.10
CA LEU A 2 -15.12 1.51 9.11
C LEU A 2 -14.27 0.40 8.48
N ALA A 3 -14.78 -0.27 7.45
CA ALA A 3 -14.01 -1.27 6.69
C ALA A 3 -12.79 -0.67 5.98
N SER A 4 -12.91 0.53 5.40
CA SER A 4 -11.82 1.24 4.71
C SER A 4 -10.74 1.71 5.68
N LEU A 5 -11.13 2.24 6.84
CA LEU A 5 -10.22 2.60 7.94
C LEU A 5 -9.49 1.37 8.48
N SER A 6 -10.21 0.26 8.68
CA SER A 6 -9.61 -1.01 9.12
C SER A 6 -8.64 -1.57 8.08
N SER A 7 -8.98 -1.51 6.79
CA SER A 7 -8.12 -1.99 5.71
C SER A 7 -6.85 -1.16 5.60
N GLY A 8 -6.98 0.17 5.53
CA GLY A 8 -5.83 1.07 5.45
C GLY A 8 -4.96 1.03 6.71
N GLY A 9 -5.56 1.00 7.90
CA GLY A 9 -4.83 0.88 9.16
C GLY A 9 -4.09 -0.47 9.28
N GLY A 10 -4.72 -1.56 8.84
CA GLY A 10 -4.09 -2.88 8.81
C GLY A 10 -2.90 -2.92 7.86
N GLU A 11 -3.08 -2.44 6.63
CA GLU A 11 -2.01 -2.39 5.64
C GLU A 11 -0.84 -1.55 6.12
N LEU A 12 -1.07 -0.33 6.59
CA LEU A 12 -0.02 0.54 7.13
C LEU A 12 0.75 -0.13 8.27
N SER A 13 0.04 -0.79 9.19
CA SER A 13 0.66 -1.43 10.35
C SER A 13 1.50 -2.64 9.94
N PHE A 14 0.94 -3.59 9.19
CA PHE A 14 1.64 -4.81 8.84
C PHE A 14 2.73 -4.59 7.80
N LEU A 15 2.51 -3.68 6.84
CA LEU A 15 3.53 -3.32 5.86
C LEU A 15 4.69 -2.59 6.54
N GLY A 16 4.42 -1.68 7.50
CA GLY A 16 5.45 -1.09 8.35
C GLY A 16 6.27 -2.14 9.12
N LEU A 17 5.61 -3.18 9.64
CA LEU A 17 6.29 -4.28 10.35
C LEU A 17 7.22 -5.11 9.45
N THR A 18 6.97 -5.20 8.13
CA THR A 18 7.84 -5.97 7.22
C THR A 18 9.28 -5.49 7.21
N HIS A 19 9.53 -4.22 7.55
CA HIS A 19 10.87 -3.67 7.67
C HIS A 19 11.75 -4.46 8.66
N TYR A 20 11.18 -4.97 9.75
CA TYR A 20 11.91 -5.71 10.78
C TYR A 20 12.27 -7.15 10.38
N TYR A 21 11.68 -7.68 9.30
CA TYR A 21 11.79 -9.09 8.90
C TYR A 21 12.57 -9.30 7.58
N GLY A 22 13.15 -8.23 7.02
CA GLY A 22 14.03 -8.27 5.83
C GLY A 22 13.28 -8.39 4.49
N HIS A 23 14.03 -8.48 3.39
CA HIS A 23 13.48 -8.40 2.01
C HIS A 23 12.49 -9.53 1.64
N PHE A 24 12.57 -10.70 2.30
CA PHE A 24 11.63 -11.80 2.07
C PHE A 24 10.26 -11.56 2.71
N ALA A 25 10.18 -10.71 3.73
CA ALA A 25 8.92 -10.32 4.36
C ALA A 25 8.03 -9.51 3.42
N LEU A 26 8.61 -8.61 2.63
CA LEU A 26 7.87 -7.84 1.63
C LEU A 26 7.32 -8.75 0.52
N ALA A 27 8.11 -9.72 0.05
CA ALA A 27 7.69 -10.69 -0.95
C ALA A 27 6.55 -11.58 -0.45
N SER A 28 6.64 -12.08 0.80
CA SER A 28 5.60 -12.91 1.41
C SER A 28 4.32 -12.11 1.73
N TRP A 29 4.44 -10.85 2.15
CA TRP A 29 3.29 -9.94 2.29
C TRP A 29 2.60 -9.68 0.96
N GLY A 30 3.37 -9.33 -0.08
CA GLY A 30 2.86 -9.11 -1.43
C GLY A 30 2.17 -10.36 -2.00
N SER A 31 2.80 -11.52 -1.88
CA SER A 31 2.23 -12.80 -2.33
C SER A 31 0.97 -13.18 -1.55
N GLY A 32 0.97 -13.01 -0.22
CA GLY A 32 -0.19 -13.31 0.64
C GLY A 32 -1.41 -12.45 0.33
N THR A 33 -1.22 -11.14 0.11
CA THR A 33 -2.30 -10.23 -0.27
C THR A 33 -2.87 -10.52 -1.66
N GLY A 34 -2.03 -10.87 -2.65
CA GLY A 34 -2.50 -11.32 -3.97
C GLY A 34 -3.23 -12.67 -3.92
N GLY A 35 -2.69 -13.63 -3.15
CA GLY A 35 -3.30 -14.94 -2.96
C GLY A 35 -4.64 -14.87 -2.23
N ALA A 36 -4.79 -13.95 -1.28
CA ALA A 36 -6.05 -13.69 -0.60
C ALA A 36 -7.16 -13.25 -1.56
N GLY A 37 -6.83 -12.50 -2.61
CA GLY A 37 -7.78 -12.13 -3.68
C GLY A 37 -8.31 -13.36 -4.43
N LEU A 38 -7.41 -14.25 -4.87
CA LEU A 38 -7.77 -15.47 -5.59
C LEU A 38 -8.53 -16.47 -4.71
N VAL A 39 -8.00 -16.75 -3.51
CA VAL A 39 -8.61 -17.70 -2.56
C VAL A 39 -9.92 -17.15 -2.04
N GLY A 40 -10.02 -15.85 -1.76
CA GLY A 40 -11.25 -15.21 -1.30
C GLY A 40 -12.35 -15.25 -2.36
N ALA A 41 -12.03 -14.92 -3.62
CA ALA A 41 -12.98 -15.00 -4.72
C ALA A 41 -13.43 -16.46 -4.99
N GLY A 42 -12.48 -17.41 -4.99
CA GLY A 42 -12.77 -18.83 -5.16
C GLY A 42 -13.63 -19.40 -4.02
N ALA A 43 -13.28 -19.09 -2.77
CA ALA A 43 -14.06 -19.51 -1.60
C ALA A 43 -15.47 -18.93 -1.61
N TYR A 44 -15.62 -17.65 -1.99
CA TYR A 44 -16.94 -17.03 -2.14
C TYR A 44 -17.77 -17.73 -3.23
N ALA A 45 -17.18 -17.96 -4.41
CA ALA A 45 -17.86 -18.63 -5.52
C ALA A 45 -18.29 -20.07 -5.17
N ILE A 46 -17.44 -20.83 -4.47
CA ILE A 46 -17.79 -22.19 -4.00
C ILE A 46 -18.93 -22.12 -2.97
N ALA A 47 -18.86 -21.18 -2.03
CA ALA A 47 -19.89 -21.01 -1.00
C ALA A 47 -21.25 -20.65 -1.61
N THR A 48 -21.29 -19.75 -2.60
CA THR A 48 -22.56 -19.31 -3.20
C THR A 48 -23.08 -20.25 -4.28
N ASN A 49 -22.20 -20.77 -5.15
CA ASN A 49 -22.61 -21.50 -6.36
C ASN A 49 -22.67 -23.01 -6.13
N THR A 50 -21.74 -23.58 -5.36
CA THR A 50 -21.68 -25.04 -5.11
C THR A 50 -22.45 -25.44 -3.85
N LEU A 51 -22.32 -24.65 -2.78
CA LEU A 51 -22.96 -24.94 -1.49
C LEU A 51 -24.33 -24.27 -1.33
N GLY A 52 -24.74 -23.40 -2.27
CA GLY A 52 -26.02 -22.71 -2.26
C GLY A 52 -26.23 -21.79 -1.05
N ILE A 53 -25.13 -21.39 -0.38
CA ILE A 53 -25.19 -20.55 0.81
C ILE A 53 -25.57 -19.14 0.39
N THR A 54 -26.56 -18.55 1.06
CA THR A 54 -26.99 -17.17 0.80
C THR A 54 -25.81 -16.21 0.97
N PRO A 55 -25.62 -15.21 0.08
CA PRO A 55 -24.51 -14.25 0.14
C PRO A 55 -24.32 -13.59 1.52
N ARG A 56 -25.42 -13.31 2.24
CA ARG A 56 -25.38 -12.75 3.60
C ARG A 56 -24.63 -13.67 4.58
N THR A 57 -24.90 -14.97 4.51
CA THR A 57 -24.27 -15.96 5.39
C THR A 57 -22.81 -16.17 5.01
N SER A 58 -22.49 -16.19 3.72
CA SER A 58 -21.09 -16.27 3.24
C SER A 58 -20.27 -15.07 3.71
N LEU A 59 -20.81 -13.86 3.61
CA LEU A 59 -20.15 -12.64 4.11
C LEU A 59 -19.96 -12.66 5.64
N LEU A 60 -20.95 -13.18 6.39
CA LEU A 60 -20.82 -13.37 7.84
C LEU A 60 -19.72 -14.37 8.19
N VAL A 61 -19.59 -15.47 7.46
CA VAL A 61 -18.51 -16.44 7.69
C VAL A 61 -17.14 -15.81 7.41
N PHE A 62 -17.01 -15.02 6.35
CA PHE A 62 -15.75 -14.31 6.05
C PHE A 62 -15.42 -13.18 7.03
N SER A 63 -16.40 -12.68 7.80
CA SER A 63 -16.14 -11.69 8.85
C SER A 63 -15.26 -12.20 10.00
N PHE A 64 -15.05 -13.53 10.10
CA PHE A 64 -14.14 -14.13 11.08
C PHE A 64 -12.69 -14.23 10.58
N LEU A 65 -12.41 -14.02 9.29
CA LEU A 65 -11.04 -14.06 8.74
C LEU A 65 -10.06 -13.09 9.43
N PRO A 66 -10.46 -11.86 9.82
CA PRO A 66 -9.58 -10.97 10.59
C PRO A 66 -9.14 -11.55 11.94
N LEU A 67 -9.90 -12.46 12.56
CA LEU A 67 -9.48 -13.12 13.80
C LEU A 67 -8.29 -14.07 13.55
N ILE A 68 -8.24 -14.71 12.39
CA ILE A 68 -7.10 -15.56 11.99
C ILE A 68 -5.83 -14.72 11.89
N MET A 69 -5.94 -13.49 11.38
CA MET A 69 -4.82 -12.55 11.30
C MET A 69 -4.32 -12.15 12.70
N VAL A 70 -5.23 -11.87 13.65
CA VAL A 70 -4.88 -11.59 15.05
C VAL A 70 -4.19 -12.79 15.69
N LEU A 71 -4.74 -14.00 15.54
CA LEU A 71 -4.14 -15.22 16.07
C LEU A 71 -2.75 -15.48 15.47
N SER A 72 -2.60 -15.27 14.17
CA SER A 72 -1.31 -15.42 13.49
C SER A 72 -0.26 -14.44 14.01
N PHE A 73 -0.65 -13.18 14.27
CA PHE A 73 0.26 -12.19 14.82
C PHE A 73 0.78 -12.56 16.22
N PHE A 74 -0.08 -13.05 17.11
CA PHE A 74 0.31 -13.35 18.49
C PHE A 74 0.96 -14.74 18.67
N PHE A 75 0.58 -15.73 17.86
CA PHE A 75 1.02 -17.12 18.06
C PHE A 75 2.00 -17.63 17.00
N ILE A 76 2.00 -17.07 15.79
CA ILE A 76 2.79 -17.58 14.66
C ILE A 76 3.96 -16.65 14.34
N LEU A 77 3.78 -15.34 14.44
CA LEU A 77 4.83 -14.37 14.10
C LEU A 77 5.93 -14.34 15.18
N PRO A 78 7.21 -14.57 14.83
CA PRO A 78 8.29 -14.48 15.80
C PRO A 78 8.48 -13.02 16.25
N LEU A 79 8.20 -12.73 17.52
CA LEU A 79 8.29 -11.39 18.12
C LEU A 79 9.74 -10.91 18.42
N GLY A 80 10.73 -11.77 18.19
CA GLY A 80 12.15 -11.48 18.47
C GLY A 80 12.71 -10.28 17.72
N PRO A 81 12.55 -10.18 16.38
CA PRO A 81 13.03 -9.05 15.58
C PRO A 81 12.35 -7.71 15.95
N LEU A 82 11.07 -7.74 16.35
CA LEU A 82 10.35 -6.55 16.81
C LEU A 82 10.89 -6.02 18.15
N ARG A 83 11.23 -6.92 19.07
CA ARG A 83 11.86 -6.55 20.36
C ARG A 83 13.31 -6.09 20.21
N ALA A 84 14.03 -6.56 19.20
CA ALA A 84 15.40 -6.12 18.91
C ALA A 84 15.40 -4.74 18.23
N GLY A 85 14.52 -4.50 17.25
CA GLY A 85 14.36 -3.20 16.60
C GLY A 85 13.84 -2.10 17.54
N SER A 86 12.98 -2.44 18.50
CA SER A 86 12.58 -1.52 19.59
C SER A 86 13.71 -1.17 20.57
N LYS A 87 14.79 -1.96 20.62
CA LYS A 87 16.00 -1.66 21.41
C LYS A 87 17.02 -0.82 20.64
N GLU A 88 17.09 -0.96 19.31
CA GLU A 88 17.90 -0.06 18.45
C GLU A 88 17.23 1.29 18.22
N ALA A 89 15.90 1.37 18.18
CA ALA A 89 15.13 2.62 18.18
C ALA A 89 15.06 3.27 19.58
N GLY A 90 16.16 3.18 20.33
CA GLY A 90 16.34 3.86 21.60
C GLY A 90 16.34 5.36 21.37
N TYR A 91 15.33 6.03 21.92
CA TYR A 91 15.38 7.44 22.22
C TYR A 91 16.60 7.68 23.12
N GLU A 92 17.72 8.08 22.54
CA GLU A 92 18.86 8.61 23.28
C GLU A 92 18.37 9.96 23.82
N ALA A 93 17.93 9.95 25.08
CA ALA A 93 17.66 11.16 25.80
C ALA A 93 18.97 11.95 25.82
N ILE A 94 18.97 13.09 25.16
CA ILE A 94 20.05 14.07 25.28
C ILE A 94 20.07 14.44 26.76
N ASP A 95 21.12 14.03 27.49
CA ASP A 95 21.37 14.56 28.83
C ASP A 95 21.56 16.07 28.67
N ASP A 96 20.63 16.84 29.24
CA ASP A 96 20.72 18.29 29.33
C ASP A 96 21.90 18.64 30.27
N GLU A 97 23.12 18.72 29.74
CA GLU A 97 24.15 19.54 30.37
C GLU A 97 23.77 21.01 30.13
N GLU A 98 23.10 21.58 31.12
CA GLU A 98 22.91 23.02 31.27
C GLU A 98 24.29 23.70 31.25
N VAL A 99 24.66 24.27 30.10
CA VAL A 99 25.72 25.29 30.04
C VAL A 99 25.14 26.57 30.62
N GLU A 100 25.28 26.73 31.93
CA GLU A 100 25.16 28.04 32.58
C GLU A 100 26.23 28.96 31.99
N ILE A 101 25.75 30.00 31.30
CA ILE A 101 26.56 31.14 30.88
C ILE A 101 26.77 32.00 32.12
N ASP A 102 27.99 32.00 32.67
CA ASP A 102 28.44 33.10 33.52
C ASP A 102 29.60 33.82 32.83
N ALA A 103 29.41 35.12 32.68
CA ALA A 103 30.38 36.05 32.12
C ALA A 103 31.38 36.45 33.21
N ASP A 104 32.68 36.41 32.91
CA ASP A 104 33.57 37.58 33.02
C ASP A 104 35.04 37.22 32.67
N GLU A 105 35.59 38.02 31.75
CA GLU A 105 36.98 38.49 31.55
C GLU A 105 38.19 37.66 32.05
N ASP A 106 39.03 37.13 31.14
CA ASP A 106 40.39 37.66 30.82
C ASP A 106 41.35 36.64 30.13
N GLU A 107 42.06 37.19 29.14
CA GLU A 107 43.34 36.85 28.50
C GLU A 107 43.97 35.42 28.45
N GLN A 108 44.30 35.04 27.20
CA GLN A 108 45.58 34.48 26.71
C GLN A 108 46.08 33.06 27.08
N THR A 109 46.13 32.23 26.01
CA THR A 109 47.32 31.48 25.54
C THR A 109 47.62 30.06 26.10
N GLN A 110 47.36 29.09 25.22
CA GLN A 110 48.14 27.86 24.89
C GLN A 110 48.50 26.80 25.95
N ALA A 111 47.92 25.61 25.69
CA ALA A 111 48.62 24.35 25.38
C ALA A 111 48.86 23.28 26.48
N ARG A 112 48.36 22.07 26.13
CA ARG A 112 48.89 20.70 26.35
C ARG A 112 48.48 19.92 27.61
N GLU A 113 47.67 18.89 27.34
CA GLU A 113 47.78 17.47 27.73
C GLU A 113 48.49 17.11 29.06
N HIS A 114 47.79 16.50 30.03
CA HIS A 114 47.77 15.03 30.32
C HIS A 114 47.09 14.76 31.70
N ASP A 115 46.46 13.58 31.82
CA ASP A 115 46.15 12.75 33.02
C ASP A 115 45.92 13.35 34.42
N ASP A 116 44.79 12.97 35.06
CA ASP A 116 44.75 12.23 36.36
C ASP A 116 43.28 12.10 36.82
N LEU A 117 42.71 10.89 36.90
CA LEU A 117 42.69 10.00 38.06
C LEU A 117 41.93 10.52 39.31
N LEU A 118 40.67 10.10 39.38
CA LEU A 118 39.96 9.49 40.52
C LEU A 118 40.25 10.02 41.96
N ALA A 119 39.25 10.70 42.54
CA ALA A 119 38.76 10.44 43.92
C ALA A 119 37.44 11.22 44.12
N THR A 120 36.27 10.58 44.20
CA THR A 120 35.69 9.85 45.36
C THR A 120 34.81 10.72 46.27
N SER A 121 33.51 10.37 46.27
CA SER A 121 32.54 10.44 47.39
C SER A 121 31.99 11.83 47.78
N MET A 122 30.72 12.04 48.16
CA MET A 122 29.81 11.19 48.92
C MET A 122 28.33 11.50 48.61
N HIS A 123 27.51 10.47 48.78
CA HIS A 123 26.04 10.44 48.83
C HIS A 123 25.40 11.49 49.76
N SER A 124 24.20 11.99 49.38
CA SER A 124 23.06 12.11 50.31
C SER A 124 21.68 12.23 49.61
N THR A 125 20.87 11.20 49.87
CA THR A 125 19.42 11.20 50.18
C THR A 125 18.36 11.84 49.27
N SER A 126 17.62 10.95 48.60
CA SER A 126 16.14 10.78 48.61
C SER A 126 15.21 12.00 48.67
N GLY A 127 14.57 12.29 47.53
CA GLY A 127 13.31 13.02 47.44
C GLY A 127 12.48 12.54 46.25
N ARG A 128 11.58 11.56 46.47
CA ARG A 128 10.55 11.19 45.50
C ARG A 128 9.60 12.37 45.30
N SER A 129 9.65 13.03 44.15
CA SER A 129 8.60 13.95 43.72
C SER A 129 7.99 13.45 42.40
N PHE A 130 6.67 13.27 42.43
CA PHE A 130 5.83 13.05 41.26
C PHE A 130 5.76 14.37 40.48
N THR A 131 6.35 14.44 39.28
CA THR A 131 6.14 15.55 38.36
C THR A 131 4.99 15.21 37.38
N PRO A 132 4.04 16.15 37.16
CA PRO A 132 2.87 15.91 36.32
C PRO A 132 3.23 15.96 34.84
N ALA A 133 2.45 15.26 34.03
CA ALA A 133 2.57 15.22 32.57
C ALA A 133 2.60 16.63 31.95
N SER A 134 3.78 17.03 31.46
CA SER A 134 3.97 18.25 30.67
C SER A 134 3.39 18.03 29.27
N THR A 135 2.31 18.74 28.98
CA THR A 135 1.76 18.96 27.64
C THR A 135 2.83 19.60 26.74
N LYS A 136 3.35 18.85 25.76
CA LYS A 136 4.26 19.37 24.74
C LYS A 136 3.59 20.54 23.96
N PRO A 137 4.32 21.63 23.67
CA PRO A 137 3.76 22.78 22.96
C PRO A 137 3.45 22.46 21.50
N ALA A 138 2.31 22.95 20.99
CA ALA A 138 1.82 22.75 19.62
C ALA A 138 2.84 23.14 18.52
N ASN A 139 3.80 24.02 18.84
CA ASN A 139 4.86 24.44 17.92
C ASN A 139 5.84 23.30 17.57
N GLY A 140 6.08 22.34 18.47
CA GLY A 140 6.89 21.15 18.19
C GLY A 140 6.18 20.14 17.30
N ALA A 141 4.85 20.06 17.36
CA ALA A 141 4.04 19.24 16.47
C ALA A 141 3.98 19.82 15.05
N LEU A 142 3.94 21.15 14.93
CA LEU A 142 3.91 21.85 13.64
C LEU A 142 5.28 21.84 12.94
N SER A 143 6.38 21.96 13.68
CA SER A 143 7.73 21.84 13.12
C SER A 143 8.06 20.40 12.70
N SER A 144 7.67 19.40 13.50
CA SER A 144 7.80 17.98 13.14
C SER A 144 6.88 17.60 11.97
N PHE A 145 5.64 18.13 11.90
CA PHE A 145 4.76 17.96 10.74
C PHE A 145 5.34 18.60 9.48
N ARG A 146 5.94 19.79 9.57
CA ARG A 146 6.57 20.47 8.42
C ARG A 146 7.85 19.77 7.97
N ALA A 147 8.65 19.23 8.90
CA ALA A 147 9.80 18.40 8.59
C ALA A 147 9.38 17.08 7.92
N ASN A 148 8.31 16.46 8.39
CA ASN A 148 7.71 15.26 7.79
C ASN A 148 7.13 15.55 6.40
N LEU A 149 6.51 16.72 6.21
CA LEU A 149 5.97 17.16 4.92
C LEU A 149 7.08 17.46 3.90
N ASN A 150 8.20 18.07 4.32
CA ASN A 150 9.35 18.28 3.44
C ASN A 150 10.03 16.95 3.07
N ARG A 151 10.14 16.01 4.01
CA ARG A 151 10.60 14.64 3.73
C ARG A 151 9.69 13.91 2.74
N ALA A 152 8.37 13.97 2.96
CA ALA A 152 7.38 13.41 2.04
C ALA A 152 7.47 14.03 0.64
N ARG A 153 7.72 15.35 0.54
CA ARG A 153 7.85 16.04 -0.75
C ARG A 153 9.06 15.55 -1.57
N GLY A 154 10.15 15.15 -0.92
CA GLY A 154 11.33 14.56 -1.58
C GLY A 154 11.07 13.16 -2.14
N LEU A 155 10.22 12.38 -1.47
CA LEU A 155 9.84 11.02 -1.89
C LEU A 155 8.62 10.99 -2.83
N PHE A 156 7.85 12.07 -2.86
CA PHE A 156 6.60 12.13 -3.60
C PHE A 156 6.79 11.88 -5.10
N PHE A 157 7.72 12.60 -5.73
CA PHE A 157 7.96 12.47 -7.16
C PHE A 157 8.61 11.14 -7.57
N PRO A 158 9.65 10.62 -6.91
CA PRO A 158 10.26 9.36 -7.35
C PRO A 158 9.40 8.13 -7.09
N TYR A 159 8.61 8.10 -6.01
CA TYR A 159 7.94 6.87 -5.55
C TYR A 159 6.42 6.99 -5.44
N MET A 160 5.90 8.05 -4.81
CA MET A 160 4.47 8.14 -4.50
C MET A 160 3.63 8.46 -5.74
N LEU A 161 4.09 9.35 -6.62
CA LEU A 161 3.37 9.77 -7.81
C LEU A 161 3.26 8.66 -8.87
N PRO A 162 4.34 7.91 -9.21
CA PRO A 162 4.22 6.76 -10.11
C PRO A 162 3.24 5.71 -9.60
N LEU A 163 3.29 5.41 -8.29
CA LEU A 163 2.38 4.46 -7.66
C LEU A 163 0.94 4.97 -7.71
N LEU A 164 0.70 6.22 -7.33
CA LEU A 164 -0.60 6.87 -7.41
C LEU A 164 -1.20 6.78 -8.83
N LEU A 165 -0.41 7.07 -9.86
CA LEU A 165 -0.86 7.03 -11.26
C LEU A 165 -1.24 5.60 -11.69
N VAL A 166 -0.44 4.60 -11.32
CA VAL A 166 -0.75 3.19 -11.61
C VAL A 166 -2.06 2.80 -10.97
N TYR A 167 -2.23 3.09 -9.67
CA TYR A 167 -3.43 2.74 -8.94
C TYR A 167 -4.68 3.46 -9.45
N ILE A 168 -4.56 4.73 -9.83
CA ILE A 168 -5.66 5.45 -10.49
C ILE A 168 -6.06 4.73 -11.78
N ALA A 169 -5.09 4.40 -12.63
CA ALA A 169 -5.35 3.76 -13.92
C ALA A 169 -5.92 2.34 -13.76
N GLU A 170 -5.26 1.50 -12.97
CA GLU A 170 -5.63 0.12 -12.64
C GLU A 170 -7.05 0.01 -12.09
N TYR A 171 -7.38 0.81 -11.07
CA TYR A 171 -8.71 0.75 -10.47
C TYR A 171 -9.77 1.39 -11.37
N THR A 172 -9.41 2.38 -12.19
CA THR A 172 -10.36 2.92 -13.19
C THR A 172 -10.67 1.89 -14.27
N ILE A 173 -9.69 1.09 -14.69
CA ILE A 173 -9.91 -0.05 -15.58
C ILE A 173 -10.85 -1.06 -14.91
N ASN A 174 -10.51 -1.51 -13.71
CA ASN A 174 -11.25 -2.57 -13.02
C ASN A 174 -12.66 -2.17 -12.57
N GLN A 175 -12.88 -0.93 -12.16
CA GLN A 175 -14.18 -0.49 -11.64
C GLN A 175 -15.00 0.29 -12.68
N GLY A 176 -14.37 1.01 -13.59
CA GLY A 176 -15.06 1.88 -14.56
C GLY A 176 -15.19 1.27 -15.96
N VAL A 177 -14.09 0.73 -16.50
CA VAL A 177 -14.06 0.27 -17.89
C VAL A 177 -14.50 -1.19 -18.02
N ALA A 178 -14.01 -2.08 -17.15
CA ALA A 178 -14.26 -3.52 -17.21
C ALA A 178 -15.75 -3.92 -17.21
N PRO A 179 -16.67 -3.26 -16.45
CA PRO A 179 -18.10 -3.54 -16.54
C PRO A 179 -18.71 -3.29 -17.93
N THR A 180 -18.08 -2.42 -18.73
CA THR A 180 -18.55 -2.03 -20.07
C THR A 180 -17.85 -2.79 -21.21
N LEU A 181 -16.87 -3.64 -20.91
CA LEU A 181 -16.16 -4.48 -21.89
C LEU A 181 -16.96 -5.74 -22.23
N LEU A 182 -18.11 -5.55 -22.89
CA LEU A 182 -19.06 -6.62 -23.16
C LEU A 182 -19.01 -7.07 -24.62
N PHE A 183 -18.94 -8.39 -24.83
CA PHE A 183 -18.99 -9.03 -26.15
C PHE A 183 -20.36 -9.70 -26.38
N PRO A 184 -20.78 -9.91 -27.64
CA PRO A 184 -21.95 -10.73 -27.94
C PRO A 184 -21.83 -12.13 -27.31
N LEU A 185 -22.92 -12.65 -26.72
CA LEU A 185 -22.89 -13.96 -26.05
C LEU A 185 -22.52 -15.08 -27.03
N GLU A 186 -22.98 -15.00 -28.28
CA GLU A 186 -22.69 -15.98 -29.34
C GLU A 186 -21.20 -16.13 -29.68
N SER A 187 -20.40 -15.08 -29.47
CA SER A 187 -18.96 -15.09 -29.75
C SER A 187 -18.11 -15.25 -28.48
N SER A 188 -18.75 -15.46 -27.33
CA SER A 188 -18.11 -15.56 -26.02
C SER A 188 -18.37 -16.92 -25.36
N PRO A 189 -17.54 -17.35 -24.40
CA PRO A 189 -17.76 -18.60 -23.68
C PRO A 189 -18.82 -18.50 -22.57
N PHE A 190 -19.65 -17.45 -22.55
CA PHE A 190 -20.57 -17.16 -21.45
C PHE A 190 -22.03 -17.14 -21.88
N ASP A 191 -22.89 -17.63 -20.97
CA ASP A 191 -24.35 -17.59 -21.12
C ASP A 191 -24.96 -16.29 -20.54
N GLU A 192 -24.22 -15.57 -19.69
CA GLU A 192 -24.67 -14.35 -19.00
C GLU A 192 -23.63 -13.23 -19.06
N TYR A 193 -24.08 -11.98 -19.21
CA TYR A 193 -23.21 -10.80 -19.25
C TYR A 193 -22.48 -10.51 -17.93
N ARG A 194 -23.03 -10.95 -16.79
CA ARG A 194 -22.39 -10.80 -15.47
C ARG A 194 -21.08 -11.57 -15.36
N SER A 195 -20.94 -12.66 -16.11
CA SER A 195 -19.78 -13.55 -16.07
C SER A 195 -18.51 -12.93 -16.66
N PHE A 196 -18.65 -11.92 -17.54
CA PHE A 196 -17.50 -11.19 -18.10
C PHE A 196 -16.72 -10.47 -17.01
N TYR A 197 -17.40 -9.66 -16.20
CA TYR A 197 -16.77 -8.90 -15.13
C TYR A 197 -16.07 -9.81 -14.11
N SER A 198 -16.75 -10.89 -13.70
CA SER A 198 -16.17 -11.86 -12.77
C SER A 198 -14.93 -12.54 -13.34
N THR A 199 -14.93 -12.88 -14.63
CA THR A 199 -13.80 -13.55 -15.28
C THR A 199 -12.64 -12.59 -15.49
N TYR A 200 -12.91 -11.35 -15.90
CA TYR A 200 -11.89 -10.31 -16.00
C TYR A 200 -11.21 -10.04 -14.67
N ASN A 201 -11.98 -9.91 -13.59
CA ASN A 201 -11.42 -9.76 -12.25
C ASN A 201 -10.58 -10.98 -11.84
N ALA A 202 -11.02 -12.21 -12.17
CA ALA A 202 -10.22 -13.41 -11.88
C ALA A 202 -8.89 -13.42 -12.64
N ILE A 203 -8.89 -13.11 -13.94
CA ILE A 203 -7.68 -13.04 -14.78
C ILE A 203 -6.72 -11.96 -14.27
N TYR A 204 -7.25 -10.78 -13.95
CA TYR A 204 -6.50 -9.69 -13.33
C TYR A 204 -5.82 -10.14 -12.04
N GLN A 205 -6.56 -10.78 -11.12
CA GLN A 205 -6.02 -11.27 -9.85
C GLN A 205 -4.94 -12.34 -10.03
N VAL A 206 -5.04 -13.20 -11.07
CA VAL A 206 -3.98 -14.15 -11.40
C VAL A 206 -2.72 -13.40 -11.84
N GLY A 207 -2.85 -12.35 -12.66
CA GLY A 207 -1.74 -11.48 -13.03
C GLY A 207 -1.08 -10.83 -11.80
N VAL A 208 -1.87 -10.23 -10.92
CA VAL A 208 -1.39 -9.60 -9.68
C VAL A 208 -0.69 -10.62 -8.77
N PHE A 209 -1.24 -11.82 -8.63
CA PHE A 209 -0.63 -12.86 -7.80
C PHE A 209 0.74 -13.29 -8.34
N ILE A 210 0.85 -13.50 -9.66
CA ILE A 210 2.11 -13.87 -10.31
C ILE A 210 3.15 -12.77 -10.16
N SER A 211 2.78 -11.51 -10.40
CA SER A 211 3.71 -10.38 -10.30
C SER A 211 4.13 -10.08 -8.86
N ARG A 212 3.22 -10.19 -7.89
CA ARG A 212 3.59 -10.02 -6.48
C ARG A 212 4.46 -11.17 -5.96
N SER A 213 4.27 -12.39 -6.46
CA SER A 213 5.08 -13.54 -6.07
C SER A 213 6.47 -13.55 -6.72
N SER A 214 6.68 -12.82 -7.82
CA SER A 214 7.97 -12.74 -8.52
C SER A 214 8.93 -11.68 -7.95
N THR A 215 8.57 -11.04 -6.83
CA THR A 215 9.36 -10.05 -6.06
C THR A 215 10.88 -10.31 -5.98
N PRO A 216 11.35 -11.55 -5.71
CA PRO A 216 12.79 -11.79 -5.54
C PRO A 216 13.57 -11.81 -6.86
N PHE A 217 12.88 -11.99 -8.00
CA PHE A 217 13.50 -12.28 -9.29
C PHE A 217 13.40 -11.13 -10.30
N ILE A 218 12.33 -10.32 -10.22
CA ILE A 218 12.09 -9.21 -11.16
C ILE A 218 11.83 -7.94 -10.36
N ARG A 219 12.73 -6.96 -10.47
CA ARG A 219 12.59 -5.63 -9.85
C ARG A 219 12.75 -4.55 -10.90
N ILE A 220 11.86 -3.56 -10.90
CA ILE A 220 11.93 -2.40 -11.78
C ILE A 220 12.33 -1.18 -10.97
N HIS A 221 13.51 -0.63 -11.24
CA HIS A 221 13.98 0.61 -10.61
C HIS A 221 13.32 1.87 -11.21
N HIS A 222 12.91 1.82 -12.48
CA HIS A 222 12.24 2.95 -13.16
C HIS A 222 10.72 2.83 -13.09
N LEU A 223 10.13 3.28 -11.99
CA LEU A 223 8.68 3.17 -11.71
C LEU A 223 7.79 3.94 -12.69
N TYR A 224 8.30 4.99 -13.34
CA TYR A 224 7.52 5.78 -14.31
C TYR A 224 7.15 5.03 -15.59
N VAL A 225 8.02 4.13 -16.06
CA VAL A 225 7.78 3.36 -17.29
C VAL A 225 6.50 2.52 -17.18
N PRO A 226 6.35 1.66 -16.15
CA PRO A 226 5.11 0.91 -15.98
C PRO A 226 3.92 1.81 -15.62
N SER A 227 4.10 2.96 -14.97
CA SER A 227 3.01 3.95 -14.77
C SER A 227 2.43 4.47 -16.09
N PHE A 228 3.28 4.90 -17.02
CA PHE A 228 2.80 5.33 -18.33
C PHE A 228 2.18 4.19 -19.12
N LEU A 229 2.70 2.97 -18.98
CA LEU A 229 2.14 1.79 -19.62
C LEU A 229 0.75 1.45 -19.07
N GLN A 230 0.52 1.64 -17.77
CA GLN A 230 -0.78 1.43 -17.15
C GLN A 230 -1.81 2.46 -17.62
N VAL A 231 -1.41 3.73 -17.74
CA VAL A 231 -2.26 4.77 -18.33
C VAL A 231 -2.56 4.47 -19.79
N ALA A 232 -1.58 3.96 -20.55
CA ALA A 232 -1.81 3.52 -21.93
C ALA A 232 -2.80 2.34 -22.02
N ASN A 233 -2.72 1.37 -21.09
CA ASN A 233 -3.71 0.28 -21.00
C ASN A 233 -5.12 0.82 -20.72
N LEU A 234 -5.27 1.79 -19.81
CA LEU A 234 -6.55 2.44 -19.54
C LEU A 234 -7.12 3.09 -20.81
N ILE A 235 -6.30 3.86 -21.53
CA ILE A 235 -6.71 4.50 -22.77
C ILE A 235 -7.09 3.46 -23.81
N LEU A 236 -6.29 2.41 -23.99
CA LEU A 236 -6.54 1.33 -24.94
C LEU A 236 -7.87 0.63 -24.66
N LEU A 237 -8.13 0.24 -23.42
CA LEU A 237 -9.36 -0.44 -23.02
C LEU A 237 -10.58 0.48 -23.07
N ALA A 238 -10.43 1.75 -22.69
CA ALA A 238 -11.51 2.73 -22.82
C ALA A 238 -11.88 2.99 -24.29
N LEU A 239 -10.86 3.15 -25.16
CA LEU A 239 -11.07 3.27 -26.61
C LEU A 239 -11.69 2.00 -27.18
N HIS A 240 -11.33 0.82 -26.67
CA HIS A 240 -11.94 -0.43 -27.10
C HIS A 240 -13.41 -0.51 -26.67
N ALA A 241 -13.73 -0.11 -25.43
CA ALA A 241 -15.09 -0.04 -24.93
C ALA A 241 -15.96 0.91 -25.77
N MET A 242 -15.38 1.99 -26.31
CA MET A 242 -16.04 2.86 -27.28
C MET A 242 -16.10 2.17 -28.66
N PHE A 243 -14.98 2.02 -29.36
CA PHE A 243 -14.98 1.72 -30.80
C PHE A 243 -15.05 0.24 -31.17
N ASP A 244 -15.03 -0.69 -30.21
CA ASP A 244 -15.11 -2.15 -30.44
C ASP A 244 -14.07 -2.73 -31.42
N PHE A 245 -12.87 -2.14 -31.48
CA PHE A 245 -11.88 -2.50 -32.49
C PHE A 245 -11.21 -3.89 -32.30
N ILE A 246 -11.32 -4.50 -31.12
CA ILE A 246 -10.75 -5.82 -30.81
C ILE A 246 -11.85 -6.88 -31.01
N PRO A 247 -11.75 -7.75 -32.03
CA PRO A 247 -12.83 -8.68 -32.37
C PRO A 247 -12.88 -9.93 -31.47
N SER A 248 -11.86 -10.17 -30.64
CA SER A 248 -11.72 -11.39 -29.85
C SER A 248 -11.67 -11.10 -28.36
N TYR A 249 -12.57 -11.75 -27.62
CA TYR A 249 -12.62 -11.76 -26.16
C TYR A 249 -11.28 -12.17 -25.52
N TYR A 250 -10.58 -13.15 -26.12
CA TYR A 250 -9.31 -13.65 -25.58
C TYR A 250 -8.19 -12.61 -25.64
N ILE A 251 -8.20 -11.71 -26.62
CA ILE A 251 -7.20 -10.64 -26.70
C ILE A 251 -7.39 -9.67 -25.54
N VAL A 252 -8.64 -9.30 -25.22
CA VAL A 252 -8.95 -8.46 -24.05
C VAL A 252 -8.52 -9.16 -22.75
N CYS A 253 -8.71 -10.48 -22.64
CA CYS A 253 -8.23 -11.26 -21.50
C CYS A 253 -6.71 -11.17 -21.33
N VAL A 254 -5.94 -11.24 -22.43
CA VAL A 254 -4.48 -11.10 -22.39
C VAL A 254 -4.08 -9.69 -21.94
N VAL A 255 -4.78 -8.65 -22.41
CA VAL A 255 -4.53 -7.26 -21.99
C VAL A 255 -4.83 -7.07 -20.50
N ILE A 256 -5.92 -7.64 -19.99
CA ILE A 256 -6.28 -7.58 -18.56
C ILE A 256 -5.29 -8.38 -17.69
N PHE A 257 -4.83 -9.54 -18.19
CA PHE A 257 -3.78 -10.29 -17.51
C PHE A 257 -2.46 -9.47 -17.44
N TRP A 258 -2.10 -8.81 -18.53
CA TRP A 258 -0.94 -7.92 -18.60
C TRP A 258 -1.07 -6.71 -17.65
N GLU A 259 -2.26 -6.14 -17.57
CA GLU A 259 -2.60 -5.05 -16.67
C GLU A 259 -2.41 -5.45 -15.19
N GLY A 260 -2.88 -6.64 -14.79
CA GLY A 260 -2.64 -7.20 -13.45
C GLY A 260 -1.16 -7.51 -13.16
N LEU A 261 -0.41 -8.00 -14.16
CA LEU A 261 1.03 -8.21 -14.03
C LEU A 261 1.77 -6.89 -13.74
N LEU A 262 1.44 -5.83 -14.48
CA LEU A 262 2.06 -4.51 -14.29
C LEU A 262 1.72 -3.91 -12.93
N GLY A 263 0.44 -3.91 -12.55
CA GLY A 263 -0.01 -3.35 -11.26
C GLY A 263 0.73 -3.98 -10.07
N GLY A 264 0.75 -5.31 -10.00
CA GLY A 264 1.45 -6.00 -8.91
C GLY A 264 2.98 -5.85 -8.94
N LEU A 265 3.59 -5.72 -10.13
CA LEU A 265 5.04 -5.49 -10.26
C LEU A 265 5.44 -4.09 -9.79
N VAL A 266 4.66 -3.06 -10.12
CA VAL A 266 4.92 -1.69 -9.64
C VAL A 266 4.75 -1.59 -8.14
N TYR A 267 3.70 -2.19 -7.60
CA TYR A 267 3.47 -2.21 -6.16
C TYR A 267 4.70 -2.74 -5.42
N VAL A 268 5.10 -3.97 -5.74
CA VAL A 268 6.26 -4.61 -5.10
C VAL A 268 7.54 -3.84 -5.33
N SER A 269 7.80 -3.43 -6.58
CA SER A 269 9.05 -2.72 -6.91
C SER A 269 9.15 -1.41 -6.16
N THR A 270 8.04 -0.68 -5.98
CA THR A 270 8.03 0.59 -5.23
C THR A 270 8.41 0.36 -3.76
N PHE A 271 7.82 -0.63 -3.10
CA PHE A 271 8.14 -0.92 -1.70
C PHE A 271 9.56 -1.48 -1.52
N ALA A 272 10.05 -2.25 -2.50
CA ALA A 272 11.43 -2.73 -2.50
C ALA A 272 12.42 -1.56 -2.67
N GLU A 273 12.16 -0.65 -3.61
CA GLU A 273 13.01 0.51 -3.88
C GLU A 273 13.08 1.47 -2.68
N ILE A 274 11.96 1.66 -1.98
CA ILE A 274 11.93 2.42 -0.71
C ILE A 274 12.74 1.70 0.37
N THR A 275 12.64 0.38 0.46
CA THR A 275 13.40 -0.40 1.44
C THR A 275 14.90 -0.39 1.15
N ASP A 276 15.30 -0.32 -0.11
CA ASP A 276 16.72 -0.41 -0.49
C ASP A 276 17.39 0.98 -0.45
N ASN A 277 16.70 2.05 -0.85
CA ASN A 277 17.30 3.39 -0.99
C ASN A 277 17.05 4.35 0.18
N VAL A 278 16.05 4.08 1.05
CA VAL A 278 15.74 4.97 2.18
C VAL A 278 16.50 4.50 3.45
N PRO A 279 17.18 5.43 4.16
CA PRO A 279 17.79 5.16 5.46
C PRO A 279 16.80 4.54 6.46
N LYS A 280 17.29 3.69 7.36
CA LYS A 280 16.45 2.94 8.31
C LYS A 280 15.55 3.84 9.18
N GLU A 281 16.03 5.03 9.52
CA GLU A 281 15.34 6.04 10.33
C GLU A 281 14.11 6.65 9.66
N ASP A 282 14.12 6.79 8.32
CA ASP A 282 13.03 7.40 7.55
C ASP A 282 12.14 6.37 6.86
N ARG A 283 12.51 5.08 6.90
CA ARG A 283 11.86 4.04 6.10
C ARG A 283 10.44 3.75 6.54
N GLU A 284 10.17 3.66 7.84
CA GLU A 284 8.82 3.41 8.37
C GLU A 284 7.85 4.51 7.92
N PHE A 285 8.26 5.77 8.06
CA PHE A 285 7.49 6.92 7.60
C PHE A 285 7.28 6.88 6.08
N SER A 286 8.31 6.51 5.31
CA SER A 286 8.26 6.45 3.85
C SER A 286 7.35 5.35 3.32
N LEU A 287 7.40 4.16 3.93
CA LEU A 287 6.50 3.05 3.62
C LEU A 287 5.04 3.43 3.94
N GLY A 288 4.83 4.05 5.11
CA GLY A 288 3.51 4.54 5.51
C GLY A 288 2.97 5.64 4.57
N ALA A 289 3.78 6.64 4.24
CA ALA A 289 3.40 7.72 3.34
C ALA A 289 3.04 7.20 1.94
N THR A 290 3.80 6.24 1.41
CA THR A 290 3.54 5.63 0.11
C THR A 290 2.24 4.83 0.09
N SER A 291 1.90 4.08 1.14
CA SER A 291 0.61 3.38 1.25
C SER A 291 -0.58 4.35 1.31
N VAL A 292 -0.41 5.56 1.86
CA VAL A 292 -1.44 6.62 1.76
C VAL A 292 -1.70 7.01 0.31
N SER A 293 -0.66 7.01 -0.54
CA SER A 293 -0.82 7.31 -1.98
C SER A 293 -1.54 6.20 -2.74
N ASP A 294 -1.32 4.94 -2.39
CA ASP A 294 -2.12 3.81 -2.89
C ASP A 294 -3.62 4.04 -2.59
N SER A 295 -3.95 4.22 -1.30
CA SER A 295 -5.33 4.47 -0.85
C SER A 295 -5.97 5.70 -1.52
N ALA A 296 -5.21 6.77 -1.71
CA ALA A 296 -5.67 7.96 -2.41
C ALA A 296 -5.97 7.67 -3.89
N GLY A 297 -5.13 6.88 -4.55
CA GLY A 297 -5.31 6.48 -5.95
C GLY A 297 -6.59 5.67 -6.15
N ILE A 298 -6.83 4.68 -5.28
CA ILE A 298 -8.06 3.87 -5.30
C ILE A 298 -9.30 4.76 -5.09
N CYS A 299 -9.23 5.70 -4.16
CA CYS A 299 -10.34 6.63 -3.89
C CYS A 299 -10.65 7.49 -5.12
N ILE A 300 -9.64 8.10 -5.74
CA ILE A 300 -9.78 8.90 -6.96
C ILE A 300 -10.34 8.04 -8.09
N ALA A 301 -9.83 6.82 -8.27
CA ALA A 301 -10.31 5.88 -9.27
C ALA A 301 -11.78 5.51 -9.07
N GLY A 302 -12.26 5.37 -7.83
CA GLY A 302 -13.68 5.12 -7.57
C GLY A 302 -14.58 6.26 -8.04
N PHE A 303 -14.17 7.51 -7.81
CA PHE A 303 -14.91 8.68 -8.33
C PHE A 303 -14.87 8.75 -9.86
N LEU A 304 -13.70 8.51 -10.45
CA LEU A 304 -13.55 8.47 -11.91
C LEU A 304 -14.34 7.32 -12.52
N GLY A 305 -14.33 6.14 -11.90
CA GLY A 305 -15.03 4.94 -12.34
C GLY A 305 -16.53 5.17 -12.47
N MET A 306 -17.16 5.81 -11.47
CA MET A 306 -18.58 6.17 -11.54
C MET A 306 -18.90 7.06 -12.75
N VAL A 307 -18.02 8.00 -13.10
CA VAL A 307 -18.22 8.88 -14.26
C VAL A 307 -17.95 8.14 -15.57
N VAL A 308 -16.85 7.38 -15.63
CA VAL A 308 -16.39 6.65 -16.80
C VAL A 308 -17.38 5.56 -17.19
N GLU A 309 -17.84 4.74 -16.24
CA GLU A 309 -18.79 3.66 -16.48
C GLU A 309 -20.09 4.18 -17.10
N VAL A 310 -20.69 5.20 -16.47
CA VAL A 310 -21.95 5.80 -16.95
C VAL A 310 -21.77 6.45 -18.32
N SER A 311 -20.64 7.11 -18.55
CA SER A 311 -20.34 7.78 -19.82
C SER A 311 -20.11 6.76 -20.94
N LEU A 312 -19.35 5.70 -20.69
CA LEU A 312 -19.10 4.62 -21.64
C LEU A 312 -20.38 3.85 -21.95
N CYS A 313 -21.18 3.49 -20.94
CA CYS A 313 -22.45 2.81 -21.16
C CYS A 313 -23.43 3.68 -21.97
N ARG A 314 -23.53 4.98 -21.67
CA ARG A 314 -24.36 5.91 -22.47
C ARG A 314 -23.88 5.97 -23.92
N TRP A 315 -22.57 6.11 -24.13
CA TRP A 315 -21.99 6.15 -25.45
C TRP A 315 -22.26 4.86 -26.23
N GLN A 316 -22.13 3.69 -25.60
CA GLN A 316 -22.41 2.39 -26.22
C GLN A 316 -23.88 2.27 -26.64
N VAL A 317 -24.81 2.68 -25.76
CA VAL A 317 -26.25 2.70 -26.03
C VAL A 317 -26.59 3.60 -27.22
N ASP A 318 -26.00 4.81 -27.28
CA ASP A 318 -26.21 5.75 -28.37
C ASP A 318 -25.72 5.21 -29.74
N HIS A 319 -24.76 4.28 -29.71
CA HIS A 319 -24.23 3.59 -30.89
C HIS A 319 -24.84 2.18 -31.11
N GLY A 320 -25.94 1.85 -30.42
CA GLY A 320 -26.71 0.63 -30.63
C GLY A 320 -26.25 -0.60 -29.83
N ARG A 321 -25.25 -0.48 -28.96
CA ARG A 321 -24.80 -1.54 -28.05
C ARG A 321 -25.44 -1.39 -26.68
N ASN A 322 -26.54 -2.11 -26.46
CA ASN A 322 -27.31 -2.04 -25.20
C ASN A 322 -26.88 -3.04 -24.12
N TYR A 323 -25.74 -3.71 -24.26
CA TYR A 323 -25.30 -4.78 -23.34
C TYR A 323 -25.19 -4.32 -21.89
N CYS A 324 -24.75 -3.08 -21.65
CA CYS A 324 -24.65 -2.52 -20.30
C CYS A 324 -26.00 -2.33 -19.59
N LYS A 325 -27.13 -2.39 -20.31
CA LYS A 325 -28.50 -2.33 -19.74
C LYS A 325 -29.13 -3.71 -19.55
N LEU A 326 -28.49 -4.77 -20.04
CA LEU A 326 -28.97 -6.15 -19.99
C LEU A 326 -28.35 -6.94 -18.81
N GLN A 327 -27.70 -6.23 -17.87
CA GLN A 327 -27.11 -6.76 -16.64
C GLN A 327 -28.13 -7.21 -15.61
#